data_AF-A0A1H0FJL0-F1
#
_entry.id   AF-A0A1H0FJL0-F1
#
_cell.length_a   1.000
_cell.length_b   1.000
_cell.length_c   1.000
_cell.angle_alpha   90.00
_cell.angle_beta   90.00
_cell.angle_gamma   90.00
#
_symmetry.space_group_name_H-M   'P 1'
#
loop_
_entity.id
_entity.type
_entity.pdbx_description
1 polymer ?
#
loop_
_entity_poly.entity_id
_entity_poly.type
_entity_poly.pdbx_seq_one_letter_code
_entity_poly.pdbx_strand_id
1 'polypeptide(L)'
;MVRVDLLGAWPLPGGTDLRDELLAAYADPARGYHDTRHLTEVLERLDELAGSGVSFDQLPVRLAAWFHDAVYDGERDAEERSAVWAEAALPGLVERTVVAEVARLVRLTETHRPEPDDLAGGALSDADLAILSSGPERYEEYVATVRVDYAHVPDDLFVTGRVAVLRDLLAKTNLFHTAYARATWEAPARANVEAELAGLEPLGTA
;
A
#
# COMPACT_ATOMS: atom_id res chain seq x y z
N MET A 1 1.73 -0.44 20.99
CA MET A 1 2.52 -0.56 19.76
C MET A 1 3.49 0.60 19.74
N VAL A 2 4.79 0.36 19.62
CA VAL A 2 5.76 1.44 19.41
C VAL A 2 5.58 1.86 17.97
N ARG A 3 5.19 3.12 17.73
CA ARG A 3 5.01 3.67 16.38
C ARG A 3 6.38 3.63 15.69
N VAL A 4 6.44 3.12 14.47
CA VAL A 4 7.71 3.08 13.72
C VAL A 4 8.25 4.51 13.54
N ASP A 5 9.50 4.71 13.93
CA ASP A 5 10.25 5.92 13.59
C ASP A 5 10.71 5.79 12.14
N LEU A 6 10.07 6.53 11.23
CA LEU A 6 10.39 6.50 9.80
C LEU A 6 11.86 6.83 9.52
N LEU A 7 12.52 7.65 10.35
CA LEU A 7 13.94 7.94 10.18
C LEU A 7 14.80 6.71 10.43
N GLY A 8 14.42 5.87 11.40
CA GLY A 8 15.07 4.61 11.75
C GLY A 8 14.62 3.42 10.90
N ALA A 9 13.51 3.53 10.18
CA ALA A 9 12.97 2.47 9.31
C ALA A 9 13.59 2.45 7.90
N TRP A 10 14.42 3.44 7.56
CA TRP A 10 15.14 3.48 6.30
C TRP A 10 16.13 2.30 6.21
N PRO A 11 16.05 1.44 5.18
CA PRO A 11 16.76 0.16 5.17
C PRO A 11 18.24 0.27 4.77
N LEU A 12 18.72 1.43 4.34
CA LEU A 12 20.09 1.63 3.91
C LEU A 12 20.94 2.35 4.98
N PRO A 13 22.23 2.00 5.12
CA PRO A 13 23.14 2.71 6.01
C PRO A 13 23.49 4.14 5.54
N GLY A 14 23.16 4.49 4.29
CA GLY A 14 23.33 5.82 3.69
C GLY A 14 22.11 6.21 2.85
N GLY A 15 22.24 7.20 1.97
CA GLY A 15 21.12 7.66 1.12
C GLY A 15 20.03 8.40 1.92
N THR A 16 20.40 9.07 3.01
CA THR A 16 19.47 9.82 3.86
C THR A 16 18.82 10.99 3.12
N ASP A 17 19.51 11.59 2.16
CA ASP A 17 18.93 12.66 1.33
C ASP A 17 17.75 12.12 0.50
N LEU A 18 17.89 10.92 -0.08
CA LEU A 18 16.81 10.24 -0.80
C LEU A 18 15.64 9.86 0.14
N ARG A 19 15.94 9.36 1.34
CA ARG A 19 14.92 9.13 2.37
C ARG A 19 14.14 10.42 2.66
N ASP A 20 14.85 11.53 2.85
CA ASP A 20 14.23 12.81 3.21
C ASP A 20 13.41 13.39 2.05
N GLU A 21 13.84 13.20 0.79
CA GLU A 21 13.05 13.51 -0.41
C GLU A 21 11.76 12.69 -0.48
N LEU A 22 11.81 11.39 -0.21
CA LEU A 22 10.63 10.53 -0.16
C LEU A 22 9.68 10.95 0.96
N LEU A 23 10.19 11.21 2.16
CA LEU A 23 9.38 11.73 3.27
C LEU A 23 8.69 13.04 2.92
N ALA A 24 9.39 13.95 2.23
CA ALA A 24 8.80 15.20 1.77
C ALA A 24 7.67 14.97 0.76
N ALA A 25 7.79 13.99 -0.13
CA ALA A 25 6.74 13.64 -1.08
C ALA A 25 5.48 13.08 -0.38
N TYR A 26 5.65 12.18 0.60
CA TYR A 26 4.54 11.66 1.43
C TYR A 26 3.94 12.71 2.36
N ALA A 27 4.67 13.78 2.70
CA ALA A 27 4.21 14.86 3.56
C ALA A 27 3.45 15.97 2.82
N ASP A 28 3.14 15.79 1.54
CA ASP A 28 2.33 16.73 0.78
C ASP A 28 0.94 16.89 1.43
N PRO A 29 0.56 18.11 1.88
CA PRO A 29 -0.72 18.34 2.57
C PRO A 29 -1.95 18.12 1.69
N ALA A 30 -1.79 17.96 0.38
CA ALA A 30 -2.87 17.57 -0.53
C ALA A 30 -3.24 16.08 -0.42
N ARG A 31 -2.38 15.24 0.15
CA ARG A 31 -2.64 13.82 0.35
C ARG A 31 -3.47 13.59 1.61
N GLY A 32 -4.50 12.77 1.46
CA GLY A 32 -5.36 12.28 2.51
C GLY A 32 -4.86 10.96 3.08
N TYR A 33 -5.06 9.85 2.36
CA TYR A 33 -4.67 8.53 2.86
C TYR A 33 -3.21 8.19 2.57
N HIS A 34 -2.73 8.50 1.37
CA HIS A 34 -1.41 8.06 0.87
C HIS A 34 -0.28 8.97 1.37
N ASP A 35 -0.22 9.13 2.70
CA ASP A 35 0.65 10.04 3.42
C ASP A 35 1.74 9.29 4.22
N THR A 36 2.47 10.04 5.06
CA THR A 36 3.50 9.46 5.95
C THR A 36 2.96 8.45 6.96
N ARG A 37 1.68 8.53 7.34
CA ARG A 37 1.05 7.54 8.21
C ARG A 37 0.83 6.24 7.44
N HIS A 38 0.36 6.29 6.20
CA HIS A 38 0.26 5.09 5.36
C HIS A 38 1.60 4.38 5.22
N LEU A 39 2.67 5.11 4.87
CA LEU A 39 4.02 4.53 4.81
C LEU A 39 4.43 3.86 6.14
N THR A 40 4.12 4.50 7.27
CA THR A 40 4.37 3.93 8.61
C THR A 40 3.60 2.62 8.80
N GLU A 41 2.31 2.60 8.46
CA GLU A 41 1.43 1.45 8.60
C GLU A 41 1.90 0.27 7.70
N VAL A 42 2.34 0.54 6.47
CA VAL A 42 2.91 -0.49 5.57
C VAL A 42 4.19 -1.09 6.17
N LEU A 43 5.11 -0.27 6.65
CA LEU A 43 6.37 -0.75 7.26
C LEU A 43 6.11 -1.55 8.54
N GLU A 44 5.17 -1.12 9.39
CA GLU A 44 4.73 -1.88 10.59
C GLU A 44 4.17 -3.26 10.22
N ARG A 45 3.44 -3.36 9.10
CA ARG A 45 2.88 -4.65 8.64
C ARG A 45 3.93 -5.57 8.05
N LEU A 46 4.95 -5.03 7.38
CA LEU A 46 6.12 -5.81 6.98
C LEU A 46 6.88 -6.35 8.21
N ASP A 47 7.01 -5.55 9.28
CA ASP A 47 7.60 -5.98 10.55
C ASP A 47 6.76 -7.11 11.20
N GLU A 48 5.44 -6.98 11.21
CA GLU A 48 4.52 -8.01 11.73
C GLU A 48 4.63 -9.32 10.94
N LEU A 49 4.64 -9.25 9.60
CA LEU A 49 4.82 -10.42 8.73
C LEU A 49 6.15 -11.12 9.02
N ALA A 50 7.25 -10.36 9.05
CA ALA A 50 8.57 -10.90 9.36
C ALA A 50 8.62 -11.52 10.77
N GLY A 51 8.04 -10.85 11.77
CA GLY A 51 7.95 -11.32 13.15
C GLY A 51 7.11 -12.59 13.32
N SER A 52 6.15 -12.81 12.43
CA SER A 52 5.34 -14.04 12.37
C SER A 52 6.04 -15.23 11.70
N GLY A 53 7.24 -15.02 11.15
CA GLY A 53 8.04 -16.04 10.47
C GLY A 53 7.83 -16.12 8.96
N VAL A 54 7.13 -15.16 8.34
CA VAL A 54 7.05 -15.05 6.88
C VAL A 54 8.43 -14.66 6.34
N SER A 55 8.96 -15.43 5.39
CA SER A 55 10.26 -15.18 4.79
C SER A 55 10.11 -14.45 3.46
N PHE A 56 10.81 -13.32 3.32
CA PHE A 56 10.96 -12.54 2.09
C PHE A 56 12.27 -11.74 2.17
N ASP A 57 12.79 -11.30 1.03
CA ASP A 57 13.99 -10.45 1.00
C ASP A 57 13.65 -9.04 1.53
N GLN A 58 14.18 -8.72 2.71
CA GLN A 58 13.82 -7.51 3.45
C GLN A 58 14.23 -6.23 2.73
N LEU A 59 15.39 -6.23 2.06
CA LEU A 59 15.94 -5.02 1.48
C LEU A 59 15.10 -4.47 0.31
N PRO A 60 14.85 -5.24 -0.77
CA PRO A 60 14.04 -4.76 -1.88
C PRO A 60 12.58 -4.52 -1.48
N VAL A 61 12.00 -5.32 -0.59
CA VAL A 61 10.61 -5.13 -0.14
C VAL A 61 10.45 -3.84 0.66
N ARG A 62 11.37 -3.54 1.58
CA ARG A 62 11.32 -2.27 2.34
C ARG A 62 11.56 -1.07 1.43
N LEU A 63 12.54 -1.12 0.54
CA LEU A 63 12.74 -0.05 -0.43
C LEU A 63 11.49 0.14 -1.31
N ALA A 64 10.87 -0.93 -1.79
CA ALA A 64 9.61 -0.83 -2.54
C ALA A 64 8.49 -0.20 -1.71
N ALA A 65 8.36 -0.53 -0.42
CA ALA A 65 7.41 0.14 0.47
C ALA A 65 7.69 1.65 0.58
N TRP A 66 8.95 2.08 0.63
CA TRP A 66 9.32 3.49 0.62
C TRP A 66 9.02 4.20 -0.71
N PHE A 67 8.93 3.46 -1.83
CA PHE A 67 8.72 4.03 -3.16
C PHE A 67 7.29 3.91 -3.68
N HIS A 68 6.47 2.95 -3.23
CA HIS A 68 5.26 2.56 -3.96
C HIS A 68 4.29 3.72 -4.26
N ASP A 69 4.10 4.63 -3.31
CA ASP A 69 3.29 5.84 -3.46
C ASP A 69 4.14 7.13 -3.39
N ALA A 70 5.45 7.03 -3.67
CA ALA A 70 6.33 8.20 -3.64
C ALA A 70 5.84 9.29 -4.60
N VAL A 71 5.38 8.89 -5.78
CA VAL A 71 4.56 9.71 -6.67
C VAL A 71 3.10 9.31 -6.46
N TYR A 72 2.26 10.27 -6.05
CA TYR A 72 0.82 10.05 -5.89
C TYR A 72 0.07 11.35 -6.15
N ASP A 73 -0.67 11.39 -7.25
CA ASP A 73 -1.53 12.51 -7.67
C ASP A 73 -2.92 12.04 -8.15
N GLY A 74 -3.23 10.76 -7.94
CA GLY A 74 -4.50 10.14 -8.36
C GLY A 74 -4.55 9.73 -9.84
N GLU A 75 -3.47 9.91 -10.60
CA GLU A 75 -3.39 9.46 -11.99
C GLU A 75 -3.03 7.97 -12.09
N ARG A 76 -3.46 7.31 -13.18
CA ARG A 76 -3.34 5.85 -13.37
C ARG A 76 -1.90 5.34 -13.54
N ASP A 77 -0.92 6.23 -13.68
CA ASP A 77 0.49 5.88 -13.91
C ASP A 77 1.38 6.21 -12.70
N ALA A 78 0.78 6.53 -11.55
CA ALA A 78 1.49 6.92 -10.34
C ALA A 78 2.52 5.86 -9.91
N GLU A 79 2.13 4.58 -9.91
CA GLU A 79 2.98 3.44 -9.57
C GLU A 79 4.15 3.29 -10.57
N GLU A 80 3.91 3.50 -11.86
CA GLU A 80 4.99 3.49 -12.87
C GLU A 80 5.98 4.63 -12.62
N ARG A 81 5.49 5.85 -12.33
CA ARG A 81 6.37 6.99 -12.04
C ARG A 81 7.15 6.80 -10.75
N SER A 82 6.53 6.22 -9.72
CA SER A 82 7.20 5.78 -8.49
C SER A 82 8.30 4.75 -8.76
N ALA A 83 8.03 3.76 -9.61
CA ALA A 83 9.02 2.75 -10.00
C ALA A 83 10.19 3.37 -10.79
N VAL A 84 9.90 4.27 -11.73
CA VAL A 84 10.92 5.01 -12.50
C VAL A 84 11.77 5.89 -11.58
N TRP A 85 11.18 6.50 -10.55
CA TRP A 85 11.96 7.22 -9.53
C TRP A 85 12.92 6.27 -8.81
N ALA A 86 12.46 5.09 -8.39
CA ALA A 86 13.33 4.09 -7.77
C ALA A 86 14.49 3.66 -8.69
N GLU A 87 14.20 3.42 -9.99
CA GLU A 87 15.19 3.06 -11.00
C GLU A 87 16.26 4.14 -11.21
N ALA A 88 15.88 5.42 -11.07
CA ALA A 88 16.78 6.55 -11.20
C ALA A 88 17.60 6.82 -9.93
N ALA A 89 17.01 6.64 -8.75
CA ALA A 89 17.58 7.10 -7.49
C ALA A 89 18.42 6.04 -6.74
N LEU A 90 18.11 4.76 -6.91
CA LEU A 90 18.81 3.66 -6.22
C LEU A 90 20.16 3.22 -6.80
N PRO A 91 20.49 3.42 -8.10
CA PRO A 91 21.80 3.09 -8.62
C PRO A 91 22.94 3.76 -7.86
N GLY A 92 23.94 2.96 -7.45
CA GLY A 92 25.08 3.43 -6.64
C GLY A 92 24.84 3.36 -5.13
N LEU A 93 23.58 3.18 -4.69
CA LEU A 93 23.24 2.87 -3.30
C LEU A 93 23.07 1.37 -3.06
N VAL A 94 22.59 0.64 -4.08
CA VAL A 94 22.38 -0.81 -4.04
C VAL A 94 22.78 -1.50 -5.36
N GLU A 95 22.85 -2.82 -5.34
CA GLU A 95 23.10 -3.64 -6.53
C GLU A 95 21.98 -3.50 -7.57
N ARG A 96 22.32 -3.62 -8.87
CA ARG A 96 21.34 -3.47 -9.96
C ARG A 96 20.16 -4.45 -9.88
N THR A 97 20.39 -5.66 -9.35
CA THR A 97 19.33 -6.65 -9.15
C THR A 97 18.33 -6.21 -8.08
N VAL A 98 18.77 -5.49 -7.05
CA VAL A 98 17.89 -4.91 -6.03
C VAL A 98 17.07 -3.77 -6.63
N VAL A 99 17.69 -2.89 -7.44
CA VAL A 99 16.96 -1.81 -8.14
C VAL A 99 15.83 -2.39 -9.02
N ALA A 100 16.14 -3.41 -9.81
CA ALA A 100 15.15 -4.04 -10.68
C ALA A 100 14.00 -4.68 -9.89
N GLU A 101 14.31 -5.31 -8.75
CA GLU A 101 13.29 -5.92 -7.90
C GLU A 101 12.42 -4.86 -7.21
N VAL A 102 13.00 -3.78 -6.70
CA VAL A 102 12.24 -2.65 -6.13
C VAL A 102 11.25 -2.11 -7.15
N ALA A 103 11.71 -1.83 -8.37
CA ALA A 103 10.86 -1.27 -9.42
C ALA A 103 9.75 -2.25 -9.86
N ARG A 104 10.05 -3.55 -9.92
CA ARG A 104 9.04 -4.60 -10.18
C ARG A 104 7.98 -4.65 -9.09
N LEU A 105 8.39 -4.60 -7.83
CA LEU A 105 7.51 -4.64 -6.67
C LEU A 105 6.63 -3.39 -6.57
N VAL A 106 7.17 -2.21 -6.85
CA VAL A 106 6.37 -0.98 -6.94
C VAL A 106 5.31 -1.09 -8.04
N ARG A 107 5.67 -1.51 -9.25
CA ARG A 107 4.67 -1.71 -10.32
C ARG A 107 3.60 -2.74 -9.95
N LEU A 108 3.94 -3.73 -9.13
CA LEU A 108 2.99 -4.75 -8.69
C LEU A 108 1.85 -4.18 -7.83
N THR A 109 2.07 -3.07 -7.11
CA THR A 109 1.04 -2.45 -6.25
C THR A 109 -0.11 -1.85 -7.05
N GLU A 110 0.01 -1.67 -8.37
CA GLU A 110 -1.14 -1.29 -9.20
C GLU A 110 -2.26 -2.35 -9.15
N THR A 111 -1.89 -3.63 -8.98
CA THR A 111 -2.84 -4.74 -9.06
C THR A 111 -2.95 -5.58 -7.80
N HIS A 112 -1.87 -5.64 -7.00
CA HIS A 112 -1.70 -6.55 -5.86
C HIS A 112 -2.00 -8.00 -6.22
N ARG A 113 -1.52 -8.45 -7.39
CA ARG A 113 -1.67 -9.82 -7.91
C ARG A 113 -0.30 -10.47 -8.15
N PRO A 114 0.49 -10.72 -7.09
CA PRO A 114 1.71 -11.51 -7.18
C PRO A 114 1.42 -12.93 -7.69
N GLU A 115 2.41 -13.53 -8.33
CA GLU A 115 2.40 -14.97 -8.61
C GLU A 115 2.45 -15.77 -7.29
N PRO A 116 1.92 -17.01 -7.24
CA PRO A 116 1.82 -17.78 -5.99
C PRO A 116 3.14 -18.03 -5.24
N ASP A 117 4.28 -18.02 -5.94
CA ASP A 117 5.63 -18.20 -5.39
C ASP A 117 6.41 -16.89 -5.22
N ASP A 118 5.80 -15.74 -5.55
CA ASP A 118 6.40 -14.42 -5.36
C ASP A 118 6.23 -13.95 -3.91
N LEU A 119 7.14 -14.41 -3.04
CA LEU A 119 7.14 -14.09 -1.61
C LEU A 119 7.30 -12.59 -1.33
N ALA A 120 8.11 -11.89 -2.12
CA ALA A 120 8.36 -10.46 -1.97
C ALA A 120 7.14 -9.64 -2.38
N GLY A 121 6.55 -9.97 -3.54
CA GLY A 121 5.32 -9.35 -4.02
C GLY A 121 4.12 -9.63 -3.12
N GLY A 122 4.02 -10.85 -2.60
CA GLY A 122 3.05 -11.24 -1.59
C GLY A 122 3.18 -10.42 -0.30
N ALA A 123 4.39 -10.28 0.23
CA ALA A 123 4.61 -9.51 1.46
C ALA A 123 4.30 -8.01 1.28
N LEU A 124 4.75 -7.38 0.19
CA LEU A 124 4.45 -5.97 -0.07
C LEU A 124 2.94 -5.76 -0.29
N SER A 125 2.30 -6.61 -1.11
CA SER A 125 0.87 -6.49 -1.38
C SER A 125 0.04 -6.67 -0.12
N ASP A 126 0.41 -7.62 0.74
CA ASP A 126 -0.27 -7.85 2.00
C ASP A 126 -0.13 -6.67 2.95
N ALA A 127 1.08 -6.10 3.05
CA ALA A 127 1.34 -4.97 3.92
C ALA A 127 0.61 -3.70 3.46
N ASP A 128 0.56 -3.45 2.16
CA ASP A 128 -0.14 -2.30 1.56
C ASP A 128 -1.66 -2.40 1.74
N LEU A 129 -2.24 -3.58 1.48
CA LEU A 129 -3.68 -3.83 1.66
C LEU A 129 -4.09 -4.06 3.12
N ALA A 130 -3.16 -4.09 4.08
CA ALA A 130 -3.44 -4.42 5.47
C ALA A 130 -4.41 -3.44 6.15
N ILE A 131 -4.52 -2.19 5.66
CA ILE A 131 -5.51 -1.21 6.13
C ILE A 131 -6.93 -1.75 6.05
N LEU A 132 -7.21 -2.62 5.07
CA LEU A 132 -8.52 -3.23 4.90
C LEU A 132 -8.90 -4.05 6.13
N SER A 133 -7.91 -4.69 6.77
CA SER A 133 -8.10 -5.51 7.98
C SER A 133 -8.10 -4.71 9.30
N SER A 134 -8.03 -3.38 9.23
CA SER A 134 -7.98 -2.53 10.42
C SER A 134 -9.29 -2.55 11.21
N GLY A 135 -9.25 -2.07 12.46
CA GLY A 135 -10.45 -1.92 13.27
C GLY A 135 -11.42 -0.88 12.67
N PRO A 136 -12.72 -0.96 12.99
CA PRO A 136 -13.76 -0.12 12.35
C PRO A 136 -13.45 1.38 12.36
N GLU A 137 -12.99 1.92 13.49
CA GLU A 137 -12.66 3.35 13.62
C GLU A 137 -11.53 3.78 12.66
N ARG A 138 -10.49 2.95 12.51
CA ARG A 138 -9.38 3.24 11.58
C ARG A 138 -9.83 3.09 10.13
N TYR A 139 -10.68 2.11 9.86
CA TYR A 139 -11.21 1.86 8.52
C TYR A 139 -12.12 3.01 8.06
N GLU A 140 -13.00 3.52 8.93
CA GLU A 140 -13.81 4.72 8.66
C GLU A 140 -12.93 5.94 8.37
N GLU A 141 -11.87 6.14 9.16
CA GLU A 141 -10.88 7.19 8.90
C GLU A 141 -10.20 6.99 7.53
N TYR A 142 -9.79 5.76 7.21
CA TYR A 142 -9.23 5.40 5.90
C TYR A 142 -10.15 5.82 4.76
N VAL A 143 -11.43 5.40 4.80
CA VAL A 143 -12.42 5.75 3.77
C VAL A 143 -12.56 7.28 3.63
N ALA A 144 -12.65 8.00 4.75
CA ALA A 144 -12.74 9.46 4.74
C ALA A 144 -11.48 10.12 4.15
N THR A 145 -10.29 9.62 4.48
CA THR A 145 -9.02 10.13 3.94
C THR A 145 -8.82 9.80 2.46
N VAL A 146 -9.29 8.64 1.97
CA VAL A 146 -9.34 8.36 0.53
C VAL A 146 -10.28 9.33 -0.18
N ARG A 147 -11.42 9.73 0.42
CA ARG A 147 -12.28 10.76 -0.20
C ARG A 147 -11.54 12.09 -0.39
N VAL A 148 -10.63 12.45 0.53
CA VAL A 148 -9.79 13.66 0.42
C VAL A 148 -8.85 13.58 -0.77
N ASP A 149 -8.17 12.44 -0.99
CA ASP A 149 -7.28 12.23 -2.15
C ASP A 149 -8.00 12.50 -3.48
N TYR A 150 -9.28 12.13 -3.55
CA TYR A 150 -10.11 12.28 -4.74
C TYR A 150 -11.04 13.49 -4.69
N ALA A 151 -10.79 14.49 -3.84
CA ALA A 151 -11.69 15.66 -3.67
C ALA A 151 -11.97 16.43 -4.97
N HIS A 152 -11.08 16.31 -5.96
CA HIS A 152 -11.23 16.88 -7.30
C HIS A 152 -12.21 16.10 -8.20
N VAL A 153 -12.55 14.85 -7.85
CA VAL A 153 -13.50 14.00 -8.57
C VAL A 153 -14.93 14.25 -8.05
N PRO A 154 -15.92 14.48 -8.94
CA PRO A 154 -17.34 14.56 -8.57
C PRO A 154 -17.83 13.34 -7.78
N ASP A 155 -18.75 13.55 -6.84
CA ASP A 155 -19.19 12.51 -5.90
C ASP A 155 -19.77 11.26 -6.59
N ASP A 156 -20.55 11.43 -7.66
CA ASP A 156 -21.15 10.33 -8.42
C ASP A 156 -20.10 9.47 -9.13
N LEU A 157 -19.07 10.12 -9.70
CA LEU A 157 -17.93 9.45 -10.33
C LEU A 157 -17.02 8.79 -9.30
N PHE A 158 -16.77 9.44 -8.16
CA PHE A 158 -16.01 8.85 -7.06
C PHE A 158 -16.69 7.60 -6.52
N VAL A 159 -18.00 7.65 -6.23
CA VAL A 159 -18.75 6.48 -5.76
C VAL A 159 -18.72 5.36 -6.79
N THR A 160 -18.90 5.68 -8.08
CA THR A 160 -18.81 4.67 -9.16
C THR A 160 -17.44 4.00 -9.20
N GLY A 161 -16.36 4.78 -9.14
CA GLY A 161 -14.99 4.28 -9.12
C GLY A 161 -14.68 3.46 -7.86
N ARG A 162 -15.10 3.95 -6.69
CA ARG A 162 -14.89 3.26 -5.42
C ARG A 162 -15.62 1.92 -5.37
N VAL A 163 -16.88 1.87 -5.81
CA VAL A 163 -17.63 0.61 -5.95
C VAL A 163 -16.90 -0.37 -6.87
N ALA A 164 -16.32 0.10 -7.98
CA ALA A 164 -15.56 -0.76 -8.88
C ALA A 164 -14.31 -1.36 -8.21
N VAL A 165 -13.56 -0.55 -7.46
CA VAL A 165 -12.38 -1.00 -6.68
C VAL A 165 -12.78 -2.04 -5.63
N LEU A 166 -13.81 -1.77 -4.82
CA LEU A 166 -14.27 -2.70 -3.78
C LEU A 166 -14.75 -4.03 -4.38
N ARG A 167 -15.43 -3.99 -5.53
CA ARG A 167 -15.84 -5.21 -6.25
C ARG A 167 -14.66 -5.99 -6.82
N ASP A 168 -13.63 -5.33 -7.37
CA ASP A 168 -12.42 -6.02 -7.82
C ASP A 168 -11.71 -6.72 -6.65
N LEU A 169 -11.59 -6.03 -5.50
CA LEU A 169 -11.05 -6.61 -4.28
C LEU A 169 -11.84 -7.87 -3.86
N LEU A 170 -13.17 -7.78 -3.76
CA LEU A 170 -14.01 -8.91 -3.36
C LEU A 170 -14.00 -10.07 -4.38
N ALA A 171 -13.74 -9.77 -5.66
CA ALA A 171 -13.62 -10.78 -6.71
C ALA A 171 -12.32 -11.60 -6.62
N LYS A 172 -11.29 -11.12 -5.88
CA LYS A 172 -10.08 -11.90 -5.61
C LYS A 172 -10.45 -13.10 -4.72
N THR A 173 -9.90 -14.28 -5.01
CA THR A 173 -10.11 -15.48 -4.18
C THR A 173 -9.59 -15.27 -2.76
N ASN A 174 -8.44 -14.61 -2.62
CA ASN A 174 -7.92 -14.10 -1.35
C ASN A 174 -7.46 -12.65 -1.57
N LEU A 175 -7.70 -11.78 -0.59
CA LEU A 175 -7.12 -10.44 -0.54
C LEU A 175 -5.63 -10.53 -0.19
N PHE A 176 -5.27 -11.49 0.67
CA PHE A 176 -3.90 -11.67 1.15
C PHE A 176 -3.21 -12.96 0.63
N HIS A 177 -1.88 -12.91 0.55
CA HIS A 177 -1.03 -13.87 -0.15
C HIS A 177 -0.15 -14.70 0.80
N THR A 178 0.25 -14.15 1.94
CA THR A 178 1.00 -14.88 2.95
C THR A 178 0.06 -15.72 3.83
N ALA A 179 0.57 -16.84 4.34
CA ALA A 179 -0.24 -17.73 5.18
C ALA A 179 -0.71 -17.04 6.48
N TYR A 180 0.15 -16.19 7.06
CA TYR A 180 -0.18 -15.40 8.24
C TYR A 180 -1.32 -14.42 7.94
N ALA A 181 -1.17 -13.54 6.95
CA ALA A 181 -2.17 -12.53 6.61
C ALA A 181 -3.52 -13.15 6.20
N ARG A 182 -3.51 -14.26 5.46
CA ARG A 182 -4.76 -14.99 5.17
C ARG A 182 -5.48 -15.47 6.43
N ALA A 183 -4.73 -15.95 7.42
CA ALA A 183 -5.31 -16.47 8.65
C ALA A 183 -5.79 -15.36 9.60
N THR A 184 -5.15 -14.19 9.58
CA THR A 184 -5.38 -13.13 10.58
C THR A 184 -6.11 -11.91 10.03
N TRP A 185 -5.92 -11.56 8.77
CA TRP A 185 -6.36 -10.29 8.17
C TRP A 185 -7.49 -10.45 7.15
N GLU A 186 -7.63 -11.61 6.49
CA GLU A 186 -8.61 -11.82 5.41
C GLU A 186 -10.06 -11.59 5.84
N ALA A 187 -10.49 -12.25 6.92
CA ALA A 187 -11.87 -12.16 7.40
C ALA A 187 -12.27 -10.72 7.81
N PRO A 188 -11.49 -10.00 8.65
CA PRO A 188 -11.81 -8.60 8.96
C PRO A 188 -11.74 -7.70 7.72
N ALA A 189 -10.79 -7.92 6.81
CA ALA A 189 -10.70 -7.13 5.58
C ALA A 189 -11.94 -7.27 4.69
N ARG A 190 -12.41 -8.50 4.47
CA ARG A 190 -13.64 -8.73 3.70
C ARG A 190 -14.85 -8.10 4.37
N ALA A 191 -15.00 -8.25 5.69
CA ALA A 191 -16.12 -7.64 6.42
C ALA A 191 -16.15 -6.12 6.25
N ASN A 192 -15.00 -5.45 6.33
CA ASN A 192 -14.89 -4.01 6.14
C ASN A 192 -15.22 -3.59 4.69
N VAL A 193 -14.65 -4.28 3.69
CA VAL A 193 -14.89 -4.00 2.26
C VAL A 193 -16.37 -4.24 1.88
N GLU A 194 -16.98 -5.31 2.39
CA GLU A 194 -18.40 -5.60 2.19
C GLU A 194 -19.29 -4.53 2.85
N ALA A 195 -18.96 -4.08 4.06
CA ALA A 195 -19.69 -3.03 4.75
C ALA A 195 -19.60 -1.68 4.03
N GLU A 196 -18.41 -1.31 3.54
CA GLU A 196 -18.23 -0.10 2.73
C GLU A 196 -19.07 -0.18 1.45
N LEU A 197 -18.97 -1.30 0.72
CA LEU A 197 -19.71 -1.49 -0.52
C LEU A 197 -21.22 -1.38 -0.30
N ALA A 198 -21.75 -2.01 0.75
CA ALA A 198 -23.18 -1.93 1.10
C ALA A 198 -23.62 -0.51 1.48
N GLY A 199 -22.72 0.31 2.04
CA GLY A 199 -23.00 1.73 2.35
C GLY A 199 -22.99 2.66 1.13
N LEU A 200 -22.33 2.26 0.04
CA LEU A 200 -22.24 3.02 -1.21
C LEU A 200 -23.30 2.65 -2.23
N GLU A 201 -23.82 1.43 -2.17
CA GLU A 201 -24.93 1.01 -3.01
C GLU A 201 -26.23 1.67 -2.52
N PRO A 202 -27.07 2.24 -3.41
CA PRO A 202 -28.39 2.69 -3.01
C PRO A 202 -29.13 1.50 -2.39
N LEU A 203 -29.73 1.68 -1.20
CA LEU A 203 -30.73 0.74 -0.70
C LEU A 203 -31.73 0.53 -1.83
N GLY A 204 -31.69 -0.65 -2.45
CA GLY A 204 -32.50 -0.93 -3.62
C GLY A 204 -33.95 -0.57 -3.32
N THR A 205 -34.53 0.29 -4.14
CA THR A 205 -35.98 0.43 -4.22
C THR A 205 -36.54 -0.95 -4.57
N ALA A 206 -37.00 -1.65 -3.53
CA ALA A 206 -37.87 -2.80 -3.64
C ALA A 206 -39.23 -2.39 -4.23
#